data_AF-A0A533SGU8-F1
#
_entry.id   AF-A0A533SGU8-F1
#
_cell.length_a   1.000
_cell.length_b   1.000
_cell.length_c   1.000
_cell.angle_alpha   90.00
_cell.angle_beta   90.00
_cell.angle_gamma   90.00
#
_symmetry.space_group_name_H-M   'P 1'
#
loop_
_entity.id
_entity.type
_entity.pdbx_description
1 polymer ?
#
loop_
_entity_poly.entity_id
_entity_poly.type
_entity_poly.pdbx_seq_one_letter_code
_entity_poly.pdbx_strand_id
1 'polypeptide(L)'
;MRSVLSKPFGLWKSPFSAEARAERTSLRDVRWDERTGDLLWLERGPEGTRLVARSTDGTQRTLNDAFDMGGGVGYGGGDFDVRGGTVIFVDRGRQLYRLEEASGAVRPITPQMGALASPALSP
;
A
#
# COMPACT_ATOMS: atom_id res chain seq x y z
N MET A 1 44.56 18.05 -10.03
CA MET A 1 43.54 17.47 -10.93
C MET A 1 43.27 16.04 -10.50
N ARG A 2 42.02 15.66 -10.18
CA ARG A 2 41.67 14.24 -9.97
C ARG A 2 41.62 13.56 -11.34
N SER A 3 42.50 12.60 -11.57
CA SER A 3 42.45 11.73 -12.75
C SER A 3 41.14 10.92 -12.70
N VAL A 4 40.33 11.01 -13.76
CA VAL A 4 39.16 10.15 -13.92
C VAL A 4 39.68 8.78 -14.35
N LEU A 5 39.55 7.78 -13.47
CA LEU A 5 39.93 6.41 -13.78
C LEU A 5 39.08 5.88 -14.95
N SER A 6 39.69 5.69 -16.11
CA SER A 6 39.06 4.99 -17.23
C SER A 6 38.90 3.51 -16.88
N LYS A 7 37.66 3.04 -16.83
CA LYS A 7 37.29 1.64 -16.58
C LYS A 7 36.27 1.20 -17.62
N PRO A 8 36.29 -0.08 -18.05
CA PRO A 8 35.27 -0.62 -18.94
C PRO A 8 33.86 -0.40 -18.37
N PHE A 9 32.89 -0.21 -19.27
CA PHE A 9 31.47 -0.10 -18.90
C PHE A 9 31.04 -1.32 -18.07
N GLY A 10 30.29 -1.08 -16.98
CA GLY A 10 29.83 -2.12 -16.06
C GLY A 10 30.78 -2.45 -14.88
N LEU A 11 32.03 -1.97 -14.88
CA LEU A 11 33.01 -2.22 -13.80
C LEU A 11 33.23 -1.03 -12.86
N TRP A 12 32.38 -0.01 -12.95
CA TRP A 12 32.39 1.11 -12.03
C TRP A 12 31.81 0.68 -10.68
N LYS A 13 32.49 1.06 -9.60
CA LYS A 13 31.95 0.82 -8.25
C LYS A 13 30.71 1.69 -8.09
N SER A 14 29.56 1.05 -7.92
CA SER A 14 28.30 1.71 -7.59
C SER A 14 28.12 1.72 -6.07
N PRO A 15 27.73 2.85 -5.45
CA PRO A 15 27.28 2.86 -4.07
C PRO A 15 25.89 2.24 -3.89
N PHE A 16 25.18 1.94 -4.99
CA PHE A 16 23.88 1.28 -4.99
C PHE A 16 24.06 -0.23 -5.21
N SER A 17 23.68 -1.03 -4.22
CA SER A 17 23.66 -2.49 -4.31
C SER A 17 22.28 -3.00 -4.75
N ALA A 18 22.21 -4.28 -5.17
CA ALA A 18 20.95 -4.91 -5.53
C ALA A 18 20.04 -5.08 -4.31
N GLU A 19 20.63 -5.40 -3.16
CA GLU A 19 19.96 -5.55 -1.87
C GLU A 19 19.33 -4.22 -1.43
N ALA A 20 20.11 -3.13 -1.47
CA ALA A 20 19.62 -1.79 -1.17
C ALA A 20 18.50 -1.32 -2.12
N ARG A 21 18.40 -1.90 -3.33
CA ARG A 21 17.31 -1.64 -4.26
C ARG A 21 16.06 -2.45 -3.93
N ALA A 22 16.22 -3.69 -3.49
CA ALA A 22 15.15 -4.62 -3.11
C ALA A 22 14.47 -4.22 -1.80
N GLU A 23 15.22 -3.62 -0.86
CA GLU A 23 14.71 -3.15 0.43
C GLU A 23 13.88 -1.86 0.34
N ARG A 24 13.74 -1.26 -0.85
CA ARG A 24 12.99 0.00 -0.99
C ARG A 24 11.49 -0.21 -0.83
N THR A 25 10.91 0.57 0.07
CA THR A 25 9.45 0.75 0.15
C THR A 25 8.94 1.65 -0.98
N SER A 26 7.85 1.23 -1.63
CA SER A 26 7.12 2.02 -2.63
C SER A 26 5.75 2.44 -2.10
N LEU A 27 5.33 3.66 -2.42
CA LEU A 27 3.99 4.18 -2.08
C LEU A 27 3.02 3.94 -3.23
N ARG A 28 1.79 3.52 -2.94
CA ARG A 28 0.73 3.20 -3.91
C ARG A 28 -0.66 3.60 -3.38
N ASP A 29 -1.64 3.66 -4.27
CA ASP A 29 -3.06 3.86 -3.98
C ASP A 29 -3.32 4.91 -2.89
N VAL A 30 -2.94 6.16 -3.16
CA VAL A 30 -3.14 7.27 -2.21
C VAL A 30 -4.59 7.76 -2.26
N ARG A 31 -5.24 7.88 -1.10
CA ARG A 31 -6.63 8.33 -0.95
C ARG A 31 -6.77 9.33 0.20
N TRP A 32 -7.63 10.32 0.00
CA TRP A 32 -8.10 11.19 1.08
C TRP A 32 -9.47 10.73 1.52
N ASP A 33 -9.70 10.65 2.83
CA ASP A 33 -11.03 10.59 3.37
C ASP A 33 -11.62 12.00 3.44
N GLU A 34 -12.55 12.33 2.54
CA GLU A 34 -13.17 13.65 2.48
C GLU A 34 -13.98 14.02 3.74
N ARG A 35 -14.31 13.06 4.61
CA ARG A 35 -15.12 13.29 5.81
C ARG A 35 -14.28 13.53 7.05
N THR A 36 -13.17 12.80 7.20
CA THR A 36 -12.28 12.93 8.36
C THR A 36 -11.10 13.86 8.07
N GLY A 37 -10.71 14.00 6.80
CA GLY A 37 -9.51 14.69 6.37
C GLY A 37 -8.24 13.83 6.46
N ASP A 38 -8.36 12.55 6.80
CA ASP A 38 -7.22 11.65 6.91
C ASP A 38 -6.68 11.26 5.52
N LEU A 39 -5.35 11.13 5.42
CA LEU A 39 -4.64 10.68 4.22
C LEU A 39 -4.23 9.22 4.38
N LEU A 40 -4.65 8.36 3.46
CA LEU A 40 -4.34 6.95 3.46
C LEU A 40 -3.52 6.55 2.22
N TRP A 41 -2.58 5.63 2.37
CA TRP A 41 -1.81 5.06 1.26
C TRP A 41 -1.33 3.65 1.57
N LEU A 42 -0.93 2.92 0.52
CA LEU A 42 -0.24 1.64 0.65
C LEU A 42 1.27 1.81 0.57
N GLU A 43 1.97 1.17 1.49
CA GLU A 43 3.42 0.98 1.47
C GLU A 43 3.73 -0.47 1.12
N ARG A 44 4.42 -0.70 0.01
CA ARG A 44 4.90 -2.03 -0.36
C ARG A 44 6.40 -2.11 -0.14
N GLY A 45 6.80 -2.94 0.81
CA GLY A 45 8.20 -3.23 1.15
C GLY A 45 8.47 -4.74 1.20
N PRO A 46 9.63 -5.15 1.75
CA PRO A 46 10.03 -6.55 1.84
C PRO A 46 9.06 -7.43 2.65
N GLU A 47 8.46 -6.84 3.70
CA GLU A 47 7.52 -7.51 4.61
C GLU A 47 6.09 -7.60 4.06
N GLY A 48 5.84 -7.09 2.85
CA GLY A 48 4.51 -7.06 2.23
C GLY A 48 3.92 -5.66 2.13
N THR A 49 2.59 -5.61 2.03
CA THR A 49 1.81 -4.39 1.79
C THR A 49 1.19 -3.87 3.10
N ARG A 50 1.44 -2.62 3.46
CA ARG A 50 0.86 -1.94 4.64
C ARG A 50 -0.04 -0.79 4.22
N LEU A 51 -1.23 -0.69 4.79
CA LEU A 51 -2.09 0.48 4.74
C LEU A 51 -1.70 1.41 5.88
N VAL A 52 -1.26 2.61 5.51
CA VAL A 52 -0.88 3.66 6.44
C VAL A 52 -1.90 4.77 6.34
N ALA A 53 -2.30 5.28 7.50
CA ALA A 53 -3.13 6.46 7.63
C ALA A 53 -2.34 7.57 8.33
N ARG A 54 -2.53 8.80 7.88
CA ARG A 54 -2.04 10.03 8.50
C ARG A 54 -3.21 10.93 8.80
N SER A 55 -3.44 11.22 10.06
CA SER A 55 -4.47 12.15 10.49
C SER A 55 -4.08 13.61 10.23
N THR A 56 -5.07 14.49 10.28
CA THR A 56 -4.91 15.93 10.06
C THR A 56 -3.94 16.61 11.03
N ASP A 57 -3.78 16.07 12.23
CA ASP A 57 -2.79 16.51 13.23
C ASP A 57 -1.34 16.04 12.92
N GLY A 58 -1.18 15.23 11.87
CA GLY A 58 0.10 14.69 11.44
C GLY A 58 0.46 13.32 12.02
N THR A 59 -0.34 12.76 12.93
CA THR A 59 -0.11 11.44 13.52
C THR A 59 -0.22 10.36 12.43
N GLN A 60 0.72 9.41 12.42
CA GLN A 60 0.72 8.28 11.47
C GLN A 60 0.47 6.95 12.18
N ARG A 61 -0.34 6.09 11.57
CA ARG A 61 -0.65 4.74 12.05
C ARG A 61 -0.68 3.73 10.90
N THR A 62 -0.20 2.53 11.15
CA THR A 62 -0.44 1.38 10.25
C THR A 62 -1.75 0.74 10.65
N LEU A 63 -2.61 0.47 9.66
CA LEU A 63 -3.98 -0.02 9.87
C LEU A 63 -4.10 -1.54 9.67
N ASN A 64 -3.13 -2.21 9.04
CA ASN A 64 -3.20 -3.64 8.77
C ASN A 64 -1.99 -4.41 9.31
N ASP A 65 -2.24 -5.32 10.26
CA ASP A 65 -1.19 -6.22 10.77
C ASP A 65 -1.28 -7.65 10.20
N ALA A 66 -2.42 -8.04 9.60
CA ALA A 66 -2.66 -9.43 9.17
C ALA A 66 -3.13 -9.60 7.70
N PHE A 67 -3.24 -8.51 6.94
CA PHE A 67 -3.84 -8.51 5.60
C PHE A 67 -2.82 -8.10 4.53
N ASP A 68 -2.83 -8.81 3.40
CA ASP A 68 -2.03 -8.44 2.23
C ASP A 68 -2.97 -7.83 1.19
N MET A 69 -3.01 -6.49 1.19
CA MET A 69 -3.91 -5.74 0.32
C MET A 69 -3.42 -5.80 -1.13
N GLY A 70 -4.31 -6.22 -2.02
CA GLY A 70 -3.99 -6.34 -3.43
C GLY A 70 -5.18 -6.84 -4.26
N GLY A 71 -5.51 -6.15 -5.33
CA GLY A 71 -6.49 -6.58 -6.33
C GLY A 71 -6.01 -7.82 -7.09
N GLY A 72 -6.93 -8.73 -7.39
CA GLY A 72 -6.69 -10.00 -8.09
C GLY A 72 -6.92 -9.96 -9.60
N VAL A 73 -7.30 -8.81 -10.15
CA VAL A 73 -7.67 -8.65 -11.56
C VAL A 73 -6.53 -8.04 -12.36
N GLY A 74 -6.12 -8.70 -13.46
CA GLY A 74 -5.12 -8.17 -14.40
C GLY A 74 -3.76 -7.88 -13.75
N TYR A 75 -3.34 -6.62 -13.82
CA TYR A 75 -2.05 -6.14 -13.27
C TYR A 75 -2.12 -5.71 -11.78
N GLY A 76 -3.26 -5.97 -11.11
CA GLY A 76 -3.52 -5.51 -9.74
C GLY A 76 -3.99 -4.06 -9.67
N GLY A 77 -3.99 -3.48 -8.46
CA GLY A 77 -4.42 -2.10 -8.18
C GLY A 77 -5.92 -1.96 -7.90
N GLY A 78 -6.30 -0.80 -7.37
CA GLY A 78 -7.62 -0.62 -6.79
C GLY A 78 -7.75 -1.50 -5.56
N ASP A 79 -6.79 -1.34 -4.65
CA ASP A 79 -6.62 -2.26 -3.53
C ASP A 79 -7.56 -1.89 -2.38
N PHE A 80 -7.91 -0.60 -2.25
CA PHE A 80 -8.85 -0.10 -1.25
C PHE A 80 -9.57 1.20 -1.66
N ASP A 81 -10.62 1.53 -0.90
CA ASP A 81 -11.30 2.82 -0.88
C ASP A 81 -11.64 3.21 0.57
N VAL A 82 -11.85 4.50 0.84
CA VAL A 82 -12.07 5.05 2.19
C VAL A 82 -13.11 6.15 2.23
N ARG A 83 -13.95 6.16 3.27
CA ARG A 83 -14.92 7.23 3.56
C ARG A 83 -15.36 7.18 5.02
N GLY A 84 -15.31 8.32 5.72
CA GLY A 84 -15.84 8.45 7.08
C GLY A 84 -15.20 7.51 8.10
N GLY A 85 -13.90 7.24 8.00
CA GLY A 85 -13.17 6.33 8.86
C GLY A 85 -13.43 4.85 8.57
N THR A 86 -14.17 4.53 7.51
CA THR A 86 -14.38 3.17 7.02
C THR A 86 -13.51 2.96 5.78
N VAL A 87 -12.65 1.96 5.84
CA VAL A 87 -11.87 1.47 4.71
C VAL A 87 -12.50 0.17 4.20
N ILE A 88 -12.65 0.04 2.88
CA ILE A 88 -12.92 -1.25 2.25
C ILE A 88 -11.72 -1.64 1.38
N PHE A 89 -11.29 -2.89 1.47
CA PHE A 89 -10.10 -3.36 0.76
C PHE A 89 -10.22 -4.81 0.31
N VAL A 90 -9.42 -5.19 -0.66
CA VAL A 90 -9.32 -6.57 -1.15
C VAL A 90 -8.12 -7.26 -0.50
N ASP A 91 -8.34 -8.40 0.18
CA ASP A 91 -7.25 -9.27 0.64
C ASP A 91 -6.91 -10.30 -0.46
N ARG A 92 -5.64 -10.32 -0.87
CA ARG A 92 -5.05 -11.29 -1.81
C ARG A 92 -5.87 -11.51 -3.10
N GLY A 93 -6.62 -10.51 -3.52
CA GLY A 93 -7.45 -10.56 -4.72
C GLY A 93 -8.74 -11.38 -4.62
N ARG A 94 -9.15 -11.87 -3.45
CA ARG A 94 -10.18 -12.92 -3.33
C ARG A 94 -11.42 -12.54 -2.55
N GLN A 95 -11.32 -11.57 -1.65
CA GLN A 95 -12.40 -11.23 -0.74
C GLN A 95 -12.32 -9.77 -0.30
N LEU A 96 -13.48 -9.11 -0.23
CA LEU A 96 -13.58 -7.76 0.33
C LEU A 96 -13.73 -7.79 1.85
N TYR A 97 -12.99 -6.90 2.49
CA TYR A 97 -13.01 -6.63 3.92
C TYR A 97 -13.40 -5.18 4.18
N ARG A 98 -13.99 -4.97 5.35
CA ARG A 98 -14.23 -3.65 5.93
C ARG A 98 -13.33 -3.50 7.16
N LEU A 99 -12.65 -2.36 7.25
CA LEU A 99 -11.83 -1.93 8.37
C LEU A 99 -12.36 -0.61 8.93
N GLU A 100 -12.49 -0.54 10.25
CA GLU A 100 -12.80 0.70 10.97
C GLU A 100 -11.50 1.33 11.49
N GLU A 101 -11.15 2.52 11.03
CA GLU A 101 -9.86 3.14 11.36
C GLU A 101 -9.68 3.42 12.85
N ALA A 102 -10.75 3.80 13.53
CA ALA A 102 -10.72 4.17 14.94
C ALA A 102 -10.46 2.97 15.87
N SER A 103 -10.97 1.79 15.51
CA SER A 103 -10.86 0.59 16.35
C SER A 103 -9.88 -0.45 15.81
N GLY A 104 -9.47 -0.34 14.55
CA GLY A 104 -8.75 -1.40 13.83
C GLY A 104 -9.60 -2.65 13.59
N ALA A 105 -10.91 -2.60 13.83
CA ALA A 105 -11.77 -3.77 13.66
C ALA A 105 -11.90 -4.12 12.17
N VAL A 106 -11.62 -5.38 11.83
CA VAL A 106 -11.68 -5.88 10.45
C VAL A 106 -12.67 -7.04 10.33
N ARG A 107 -13.51 -7.02 9.30
CA ARG A 107 -14.44 -8.12 8.99
C ARG A 107 -14.65 -8.31 7.49
N PRO A 108 -14.83 -9.56 7.01
CA PRO A 108 -15.21 -9.80 5.63
C PRO A 108 -16.62 -9.26 5.37
N ILE A 109 -16.84 -8.71 4.17
CA ILE A 109 -18.16 -8.19 3.74
C ILE A 109 -18.71 -8.89 2.49
N THR A 110 -17.92 -9.80 1.92
CA THR A 110 -18.31 -10.65 0.78
C THR A 110 -17.93 -12.10 1.08
N PRO A 111 -18.59 -13.10 0.47
CA PRO A 111 -18.02 -14.44 0.37
C PRO A 111 -16.67 -14.42 -0.36
N GLN A 112 -15.91 -15.51 -0.28
CA GLN A 112 -14.76 -15.67 -1.18
C GLN A 112 -15.28 -15.74 -2.62
N MET A 113 -14.80 -14.83 -3.46
CA MET A 113 -15.10 -14.81 -4.88
C MET A 113 -13.86 -15.22 -5.68
N GLY A 114 -13.95 -15.16 -7.00
CA GLY A 114 -12.78 -15.25 -7.88
C GLY A 114 -11.86 -14.04 -7.69
N ALA A 115 -11.44 -13.42 -8.80
CA ALA A 115 -10.64 -12.21 -8.73
C ALA A 115 -11.51 -10.97 -8.43
N LEU A 116 -11.14 -10.20 -7.41
CA LEU A 116 -11.75 -8.91 -7.04
C LEU A 116 -10.72 -7.78 -7.09
N ALA A 117 -11.15 -6.59 -7.48
CA ALA A 117 -10.34 -5.37 -7.52
C ALA A 117 -11.23 -4.13 -7.54
N SER A 118 -10.64 -2.95 -7.32
CA SER A 118 -11.30 -1.63 -7.46
C SER A 118 -12.61 -1.51 -6.67
N PRO A 119 -12.59 -1.75 -5.34
CA PRO A 119 -13.75 -1.46 -4.51
C PRO A 119 -14.05 0.04 -4.53
N ALA A 120 -15.33 0.38 -4.37
CA ALA A 120 -15.77 1.77 -4.28
C ALA A 120 -16.91 1.89 -3.26
N LEU A 121 -16.76 2.81 -2.31
CA LEU A 121 -17.82 3.19 -1.39
C LEU A 121 -18.79 4.13 -2.10
N SER A 122 -20.09 3.88 -1.95
CA SER A 122 -21.11 4.77 -2.50
C SER A 122 -21.14 6.13 -1.77
N PRO A 123 -21.63 7.19 -2.43
CA PRO A 123 -21.98 8.47 -1.81
C PRO A 123 -22.91 8.34 -0.59
#